data_AF-A0A165QHL5-F1
#
_entry.id   AF-A0A165QHL5-F1
#
_cell.length_a   1.000
_cell.length_b   1.000
_cell.length_c   1.000
_cell.angle_alpha   90.00
_cell.angle_beta   90.00
_cell.angle_gamma   90.00
#
_symmetry.space_group_name_H-M   'P 1'
#
loop_
_entity.id
_entity.type
_entity.pdbx_description
1 polymer ?
#
loop_
_entity_poly.entity_id
_entity_poly.type
_entity_poly.pdbx_seq_one_letter_code
_entity_poly.pdbx_strand_id
1 'polypeptide(L)'
;MFQTLPRMFAACFAATVLFAALLTSSLHAEPVEPVTQHGPSVLNRYINMLDAAYPCDWEDAYDLTGNYVLQFSKDVQVLEFACSVSPYNMAHLYIRVDSKQPNKAKLLTFERPKQEDNSDPDVVFNGVWDIKTGDLTSFMKGRGLGDCGT
;
A
#
# COMPACT_ATOMS: atom_id res chain seq x y z
N MET A 1 34.12 40.22 -49.69
CA MET A 1 32.85 40.25 -48.93
C MET A 1 32.58 38.86 -48.40
N PHE A 2 32.80 38.61 -47.10
CA PHE A 2 32.25 37.44 -46.41
C PHE A 2 31.70 37.96 -45.08
N GLN A 3 30.37 37.94 -44.96
CA GLN A 3 29.64 38.38 -43.78
C GLN A 3 29.81 37.35 -42.67
N THR A 4 30.21 37.83 -41.50
CA THR A 4 30.26 37.09 -40.23
C THR A 4 28.83 36.80 -39.77
N LEU A 5 28.49 35.52 -39.62
CA LEU A 5 27.25 35.08 -38.97
C LEU A 5 27.29 35.39 -37.45
N PRO A 6 26.20 35.87 -36.84
CA PRO A 6 26.19 36.24 -35.43
C PRO A 6 26.09 35.00 -34.53
N ARG A 7 27.02 34.90 -33.57
CA ARG A 7 27.13 33.88 -32.50
C ARG A 7 25.91 33.78 -31.56
N MET A 8 24.88 34.61 -31.72
CA MET A 8 23.77 34.69 -30.77
C MET A 8 22.66 33.63 -30.96
N PHE A 9 22.54 33.00 -32.13
CA PHE A 9 21.44 32.06 -32.37
C PHE A 9 21.69 30.64 -31.84
N ALA A 10 22.94 30.27 -31.55
CA ALA A 10 23.26 28.93 -31.06
C ALA A 10 22.99 28.75 -29.55
N ALA A 11 22.90 29.84 -28.77
CA ALA A 11 22.77 29.77 -27.32
C ALA A 11 21.33 29.49 -26.85
N CYS A 12 20.30 29.95 -27.58
CA CYS A 12 18.90 29.79 -27.16
C CYS A 12 18.35 28.36 -27.35
N PHE A 13 18.88 27.59 -28.30
CA PHE A 13 18.44 26.21 -28.53
C PHE A 13 19.05 25.20 -27.55
N ALA A 14 20.28 25.44 -27.07
CA ALA A 14 20.92 24.56 -26.10
C ALA A 14 20.25 24.65 -24.71
N ALA A 15 19.77 25.82 -24.33
CA ALA A 15 19.13 26.04 -23.02
C ALA A 15 17.71 25.42 -22.91
N THR A 16 16.98 25.29 -24.03
CA THR A 16 15.63 24.73 -24.04
C THR A 16 15.62 23.19 -23.99
N VAL A 17 16.63 22.54 -24.59
CA VAL A 17 16.75 21.06 -24.54
C VAL A 17 17.16 20.58 -23.14
N LEU A 18 18.03 21.32 -22.43
CA LEU A 18 18.41 20.96 -21.06
C LEU A 18 17.26 21.09 -20.06
N PHE A 19 16.37 22.08 -20.22
CA PHE A 19 15.21 22.24 -19.33
C PHE A 19 14.15 21.16 -19.54
N ALA A 20 13.95 20.71 -20.78
CA ALA A 20 13.03 19.61 -21.09
C ALA A 20 13.53 18.26 -20.53
N ALA A 21 14.85 18.00 -20.58
CA ALA A 21 15.44 16.76 -20.06
C ALA A 21 15.44 16.67 -18.52
N LEU A 22 15.43 17.80 -17.82
CA LEU A 22 15.35 17.83 -16.35
C LEU A 22 13.92 17.70 -15.81
N LEU A 23 12.90 17.94 -16.63
CA LEU A 23 11.48 17.82 -16.26
C LEU A 23 10.91 16.40 -16.48
N THR A 24 11.59 15.54 -17.24
CA THR A 24 11.12 14.17 -17.51
C THR A 24 11.60 13.13 -16.50
N SER A 25 12.58 13.47 -15.65
CA SER A 25 13.23 12.50 -14.76
C SER A 25 12.47 12.20 -13.46
N SER A 26 11.30 12.82 -13.25
CA SER A 26 10.53 12.67 -12.00
C SER A 26 9.20 11.93 -12.15
N LEU A 27 8.83 11.41 -13.33
CA LEU A 27 7.50 10.83 -13.49
C LEU A 27 7.35 9.36 -13.07
N HIS A 28 8.42 8.58 -12.95
CA HIS A 28 8.32 7.16 -12.59
C HIS A 28 9.30 6.83 -11.45
N ALA A 29 8.91 7.20 -10.23
CA ALA A 29 9.46 6.53 -9.07
C ALA A 29 9.09 5.04 -9.17
N GLU A 30 10.07 4.15 -9.01
CA GLU A 30 9.82 2.71 -8.90
C GLU A 30 8.86 2.44 -7.73
N PRO A 31 8.01 1.39 -7.82
CA PRO A 31 7.08 1.07 -6.75
C PRO A 31 7.83 0.89 -5.43
N VAL A 32 7.42 1.63 -4.39
CA VAL A 32 7.91 1.37 -3.04
C VAL A 32 7.32 0.04 -2.62
N GLU A 33 8.13 -1.01 -2.61
CA GLU A 33 7.70 -2.29 -2.06
C GLU A 33 7.28 -2.11 -0.60
N PRO A 34 6.20 -2.77 -0.16
CA PRO A 34 5.80 -2.72 1.24
C PRO A 34 6.96 -3.22 2.10
N VAL A 35 7.31 -2.45 3.13
CA VAL A 35 8.35 -2.84 4.07
C VAL A 35 7.73 -3.80 5.08
N THR A 36 8.20 -5.05 5.10
CA THR A 36 7.80 -6.01 6.12
C THR A 36 8.46 -5.68 7.45
N GLN A 37 7.68 -5.71 8.53
CA GLN A 37 8.15 -5.57 9.90
C GLN A 37 7.87 -6.85 10.70
N HIS A 38 8.87 -7.30 11.46
CA HIS A 38 8.78 -8.45 12.37
C HIS A 38 9.11 -8.06 13.83
N GLY A 39 9.03 -6.78 14.16
CA GLY A 39 9.29 -6.31 15.52
C GLY A 39 8.12 -6.64 16.44
N PRO A 40 8.28 -7.42 17.54
CA PRO A 40 7.17 -7.77 18.43
C PRO A 40 6.55 -6.54 19.12
N SER A 41 7.30 -5.45 19.25
CA SER A 41 6.79 -4.17 19.76
C SER A 41 5.72 -3.53 18.86
N VAL A 42 5.76 -3.79 17.55
CA VAL A 42 4.74 -3.30 16.61
C VAL A 42 3.44 -4.06 16.82
N LEU A 43 3.50 -5.40 16.86
CA LEU A 43 2.33 -6.23 17.14
C LEU A 43 1.69 -5.88 18.48
N ASN A 44 2.48 -5.86 19.56
CA ASN A 44 1.98 -5.59 20.92
C ASN A 44 1.24 -4.25 21.05
N ARG A 45 1.58 -3.27 20.21
CA ARG A 45 0.90 -1.98 20.20
C ARG A 45 -0.53 -2.07 19.69
N TYR A 46 -0.82 -3.03 18.81
CA TYR A 46 -2.08 -3.12 18.09
C TYR A 46 -2.86 -4.41 18.36
N ILE A 47 -2.28 -5.41 19.04
CA ILE A 47 -2.88 -6.73 19.24
C ILE A 47 -4.32 -6.68 19.78
N ASN A 48 -4.60 -5.85 20.79
CA ASN A 48 -5.95 -5.70 21.33
C ASN A 48 -6.97 -5.15 20.30
N MET A 49 -6.51 -4.30 19.37
CA MET A 49 -7.35 -3.78 18.28
C MET A 49 -7.61 -4.88 17.24
N LEU A 50 -6.61 -5.71 16.96
CA LEU A 50 -6.71 -6.83 16.04
C LEU A 50 -7.64 -7.92 16.60
N ASP A 51 -7.46 -8.32 17.86
CA ASP A 51 -8.30 -9.31 18.55
C ASP A 51 -9.76 -8.89 18.64
N ALA A 52 -10.01 -7.59 18.85
CA ALA A 52 -11.36 -7.06 18.90
C ALA A 52 -12.07 -7.09 17.54
N ALA A 53 -11.32 -7.00 16.44
CA ALA A 53 -11.87 -6.97 15.08
C ALA A 53 -12.00 -8.36 14.46
N TYR A 54 -11.05 -9.27 14.71
CA TYR A 54 -11.10 -10.60 14.11
C TYR A 54 -10.41 -11.65 14.99
N PRO A 55 -11.08 -12.79 15.28
CA PRO A 55 -10.51 -13.85 16.10
C PRO A 55 -9.42 -14.61 15.33
N CYS A 56 -8.16 -14.31 15.64
CA CYS A 56 -6.97 -14.92 15.06
C CYS A 56 -5.90 -15.12 16.13
N ASP A 57 -5.03 -16.10 15.95
CA ASP A 57 -3.74 -16.13 16.65
C ASP A 57 -2.78 -15.14 15.98
N TRP A 58 -2.87 -13.86 16.39
CA TRP A 58 -2.09 -12.78 15.79
C TRP A 58 -0.60 -12.88 16.09
N GLU A 59 -0.20 -13.54 17.17
CA GLU A 59 1.21 -13.79 17.48
C GLU A 59 1.80 -14.77 16.46
N ASP A 60 1.16 -15.93 16.26
CA ASP A 60 1.61 -16.92 15.26
C ASP A 60 1.58 -16.34 13.84
N ALA A 61 0.50 -15.62 13.48
CA ALA A 61 0.36 -15.01 12.16
C ALA A 61 1.46 -13.97 11.88
N TYR A 62 1.80 -13.15 12.87
CA TYR A 62 2.84 -12.13 12.77
C TYR A 62 4.25 -12.73 12.75
N ASP A 63 4.50 -13.80 13.50
CA ASP A 63 5.80 -14.50 13.45
C ASP A 63 6.04 -15.10 12.05
N LEU A 64 4.98 -15.59 11.39
CA LEU A 64 5.05 -16.14 10.04
C LEU A 64 5.19 -15.09 8.94
N THR A 65 4.43 -13.99 9.03
CA THR A 65 4.27 -13.04 7.90
C THR A 65 4.68 -11.60 8.20
N GLY A 66 4.80 -11.25 9.48
CA GLY A 66 5.00 -9.88 9.94
C GLY A 66 3.78 -9.01 9.68
N ASN A 67 4.01 -7.70 9.58
CA ASN A 67 3.06 -6.77 8.98
C ASN A 67 3.72 -6.06 7.80
N TYR A 68 2.92 -5.67 6.81
CA TYR A 68 3.38 -4.74 5.78
C TYR A 68 3.15 -3.30 6.22
N VAL A 69 4.06 -2.40 5.83
CA VAL A 69 3.91 -0.95 6.00
C VAL A 69 3.74 -0.30 4.64
N LEU A 70 2.58 0.32 4.46
CA LEU A 70 2.21 1.07 3.26
C LEU A 70 2.32 2.57 3.56
N GLN A 71 3.24 3.27 2.91
CA GLN A 71 3.42 4.71 3.11
C GLN A 71 2.46 5.50 2.21
N PHE A 72 1.40 6.07 2.78
CA PHE A 72 0.38 6.83 2.04
C PHE A 72 0.75 8.30 1.84
N SER A 73 1.38 8.90 2.83
CA SER A 73 1.89 10.27 2.76
C SER A 73 3.02 10.44 3.76
N LYS A 74 3.69 11.60 3.80
CA LYS A 74 4.79 11.88 4.75
C LYS A 74 4.46 11.51 6.21
N ASP A 75 3.22 11.76 6.64
CA ASP A 75 2.80 11.58 8.04
C ASP A 75 1.80 10.43 8.23
N VAL A 76 1.41 9.71 7.17
CA VAL A 76 0.38 8.68 7.23
C VAL A 76 0.89 7.39 6.65
N GLN A 77 0.82 6.33 7.46
CA GLN A 77 1.10 4.96 7.07
C GLN A 77 -0.13 4.10 7.32
N VAL A 78 -0.26 3.03 6.55
CA VAL A 78 -1.22 1.95 6.79
C VAL A 78 -0.42 0.69 7.08
N LEU A 79 -0.72 0.06 8.20
CA LEU A 79 -0.17 -1.22 8.58
C LEU A 79 -1.16 -2.31 8.14
N GLU A 80 -0.69 -3.30 7.42
CA GLU A 80 -1.47 -4.47 7.05
C GLU A 80 -1.04 -5.65 7.91
N PHE A 81 -1.99 -6.19 8.66
CA PHE A 81 -1.84 -7.44 9.40
C PHE A 81 -2.68 -8.49 8.70
N ALA A 82 -2.12 -9.68 8.52
CA ALA A 82 -2.81 -10.75 7.83
C ALA A 82 -2.78 -12.04 8.64
N CYS A 83 -3.88 -12.78 8.59
CA CYS A 83 -4.09 -14.02 9.33
C CYS A 83 -4.63 -15.11 8.42
N SER A 84 -4.04 -16.30 8.49
CA SER A 84 -4.55 -17.46 7.75
C SER A 84 -5.87 -17.94 8.35
N VAL A 85 -6.92 -17.96 7.54
CA VAL A 85 -8.26 -18.46 7.91
C VAL A 85 -8.44 -19.92 7.45
N SER A 86 -7.77 -20.27 6.35
CA SER A 86 -7.74 -21.59 5.75
C SER A 86 -6.54 -21.66 4.79
N PRO A 87 -6.17 -22.83 4.24
CA PRO A 87 -5.02 -22.95 3.33
C PRO A 87 -5.02 -22.01 2.12
N TYR A 88 -6.18 -21.48 1.73
CA TYR A 88 -6.34 -20.60 0.56
C TYR A 88 -7.02 -19.27 0.89
N ASN A 89 -7.27 -18.97 2.17
CA ASN A 89 -7.93 -17.72 2.54
C ASN A 89 -7.19 -17.02 3.67
N MET A 90 -6.97 -15.72 3.50
CA MET A 90 -6.38 -14.84 4.50
C MET A 90 -7.38 -13.74 4.87
N ALA A 91 -7.44 -13.41 6.15
CA ALA A 91 -8.11 -12.22 6.66
C ALA A 91 -7.06 -11.12 6.85
N HIS A 92 -7.34 -9.94 6.34
CA HIS A 92 -6.47 -8.77 6.40
C HIS A 92 -7.18 -7.69 7.22
N LEU A 93 -6.43 -7.09 8.15
CA LEU A 93 -6.83 -5.91 8.90
C LEU A 93 -5.86 -4.78 8.58
N TYR A 94 -6.40 -3.59 8.34
CA TYR A 94 -5.61 -2.42 7.98
C TYR A 94 -5.70 -1.35 9.06
N ILE A 95 -4.57 -0.95 9.63
CA ILE A 95 -4.50 0.08 10.66
C ILE A 95 -3.89 1.35 10.09
N ARG A 96 -4.64 2.45 10.07
CA ARG A 96 -4.11 3.77 9.74
C ARG A 96 -3.41 4.38 10.93
N VAL A 97 -2.15 4.76 10.76
CA VAL A 97 -1.34 5.44 11.77
C VAL A 97 -0.93 6.81 11.23
N ASP A 98 -1.22 7.85 12.00
CA ASP A 98 -0.68 9.19 11.80
C ASP A 98 0.57 9.34 12.66
N SER A 99 1.74 9.58 12.06
CA SER A 99 3.02 9.65 12.76
C SER A 99 3.07 10.81 13.77
N LYS A 100 2.25 11.85 13.58
CA LYS A 100 2.12 12.97 14.53
C LYS A 100 1.18 12.64 15.68
N GLN A 101 0.31 11.65 15.51
CA GLN A 101 -0.68 11.22 16.52
C GLN A 101 -0.76 9.69 16.58
N PRO A 102 0.35 8.98 16.88
CA PRO A 102 0.41 7.53 16.74
C PRO A 102 -0.50 6.79 17.74
N ASN A 103 -0.92 7.47 18.82
CA ASN A 103 -1.87 6.93 19.81
C ASN A 103 -3.33 7.02 19.35
N LYS A 104 -3.61 7.64 18.19
CA LYS A 104 -4.93 7.72 17.56
C LYS A 104 -5.03 6.79 16.34
N ALA A 105 -4.21 5.74 16.31
CA ALA A 105 -4.31 4.70 15.30
C ALA A 105 -5.71 4.08 15.32
N LYS A 106 -6.20 3.69 14.16
CA LYS A 106 -7.54 3.11 14.00
C LYS A 106 -7.57 2.13 12.84
N LEU A 107 -8.48 1.17 12.91
CA LEU A 107 -8.81 0.33 11.77
C LEU A 107 -9.38 1.17 10.62
N LEU A 108 -9.04 0.78 9.40
CA LEU A 108 -9.72 1.22 8.21
C LEU A 108 -10.97 0.35 8.01
N THR A 109 -12.06 1.01 7.66
CA THR A 109 -13.30 0.37 7.24
C THR A 109 -13.43 0.44 5.73
N PHE A 110 -14.00 -0.59 5.14
CA PHE A 110 -14.19 -0.70 3.69
C PHE A 110 -15.68 -0.87 3.37
N GLU A 111 -16.17 0.00 2.48
CA GLU A 111 -17.51 -0.17 1.91
C GLU A 111 -17.51 -1.39 0.98
N ARG A 112 -18.50 -2.27 1.15
CA ARG A 112 -18.63 -3.49 0.35
C ARG A 112 -19.76 -3.40 -0.67
N PRO A 113 -19.60 -4.04 -1.84
CA PRO A 113 -20.73 -4.34 -2.69
C PRO A 113 -21.83 -5.07 -1.91
N LYS A 114 -23.10 -4.70 -2.12
CA LYS A 114 -24.27 -5.20 -1.36
C LYS A 114 -24.51 -6.73 -1.42
N GLN A 115 -23.73 -7.45 -2.22
CA GLN A 115 -23.91 -8.87 -2.54
C GLN A 115 -22.73 -9.74 -2.04
N GLU A 116 -21.78 -9.16 -1.32
CA GLU A 116 -20.68 -9.92 -0.71
C GLU A 116 -21.12 -10.58 0.60
N ASP A 117 -20.72 -11.83 0.80
CA ASP A 117 -20.87 -12.60 2.05
C ASP A 117 -19.74 -12.24 3.04
N ASN A 118 -19.62 -10.95 3.32
CA ASN A 118 -18.78 -10.39 4.37
C ASN A 118 -19.42 -9.11 4.89
N SER A 119 -20.08 -9.20 6.05
CA SER A 119 -20.72 -8.05 6.68
C SER A 119 -19.77 -7.22 7.54
N ASP A 120 -18.55 -7.69 7.76
CA ASP A 120 -17.58 -7.00 8.62
C ASP A 120 -16.83 -5.91 7.82
N PRO A 121 -17.00 -4.62 8.17
CA PRO A 121 -16.36 -3.54 7.45
C PRO A 121 -14.85 -3.43 7.73
N ASP A 122 -14.35 -4.01 8.82
CA ASP A 122 -12.94 -3.93 9.23
C ASP A 122 -12.08 -5.03 8.60
N VAL A 123 -12.71 -6.16 8.20
CA VAL A 123 -12.00 -7.36 7.71
C VAL A 123 -12.03 -7.47 6.20
N VAL A 124 -10.86 -7.61 5.58
CA VAL A 124 -10.71 -7.85 4.14
C VAL A 124 -10.22 -9.26 3.88
N PHE A 125 -11.02 -10.08 3.19
CA PHE A 125 -10.57 -11.42 2.81
C PHE A 125 -9.79 -11.37 1.51
N ASN A 126 -8.62 -11.98 1.54
CA ASN A 126 -7.71 -12.10 0.41
C ASN A 126 -7.42 -10.76 -0.27
N GLY A 127 -7.08 -9.79 0.57
CA GLY A 127 -6.76 -8.43 0.14
C GLY A 127 -5.42 -8.38 -0.57
N VAL A 128 -5.37 -7.64 -1.67
CA VAL A 128 -4.13 -7.24 -2.33
C VAL A 128 -4.17 -5.73 -2.53
N TRP A 129 -3.20 -5.05 -1.93
CA TRP A 129 -3.06 -3.61 -2.07
C TRP A 129 -2.16 -3.27 -3.26
N ASP A 130 -2.70 -2.58 -4.26
CA ASP A 130 -1.89 -1.93 -5.30
C ASP A 130 -1.48 -0.54 -4.80
N ILE A 131 -0.22 -0.42 -4.37
CA ILE A 131 0.32 0.85 -3.83
C ILE A 131 0.38 1.93 -4.91
N LYS A 132 0.55 1.55 -6.18
CA LYS A 132 0.69 2.48 -7.30
C LYS A 132 -0.63 3.18 -7.60
N THR A 133 -1.72 2.42 -7.63
CA THR A 133 -3.05 2.98 -7.89
C THR A 133 -3.76 3.41 -6.60
N GLY A 134 -3.33 2.88 -5.46
CA GLY A 134 -4.03 3.02 -4.19
C GLY A 134 -5.24 2.09 -4.09
N ASP A 135 -5.41 1.17 -5.04
CA ASP A 135 -6.56 0.27 -5.07
C ASP A 135 -6.36 -0.92 -4.13
N LEU A 136 -7.40 -1.22 -3.35
CA LEU A 136 -7.50 -2.47 -2.63
C LEU A 136 -8.41 -3.42 -3.41
N THR A 137 -7.84 -4.53 -3.87
CA THR A 137 -8.61 -5.61 -4.47
C THR A 137 -8.82 -6.70 -3.44
N SER A 138 -10.01 -7.31 -3.41
CA SER A 138 -10.30 -8.44 -2.52
C SER A 138 -11.19 -9.45 -3.24
N PHE A 139 -11.15 -10.72 -2.83
CA PHE A 139 -11.99 -11.76 -3.42
C PHE A 139 -12.66 -12.63 -2.35
N MET A 140 -13.86 -13.11 -2.67
CA MET A 140 -14.74 -13.80 -1.73
C MET A 140 -14.09 -15.04 -1.10
N LYS A 141 -14.36 -15.20 0.20
CA LYS A 141 -14.04 -16.39 0.98
C LYS A 141 -14.57 -17.66 0.29
N GLY A 142 -13.72 -18.67 0.16
CA GLY A 142 -14.11 -19.98 -0.34
C GLY A 142 -14.18 -20.12 -1.87
N ARG A 143 -13.78 -19.10 -2.63
CA ARG A 143 -13.41 -19.25 -4.03
C ARG A 143 -11.89 -19.24 -4.10
N GLY A 144 -11.29 -20.40 -4.37
CA GLY A 144 -9.84 -20.49 -4.48
C GLY A 144 -9.34 -19.56 -5.58
N LEU A 145 -8.06 -19.16 -5.55
CA LEU A 145 -7.42 -18.42 -6.65
C LEU A 145 -7.59 -19.10 -8.04
N GLY A 146 -7.94 -20.40 -8.06
CA GLY A 146 -8.30 -21.15 -9.27
C GLY A 146 -9.74 -20.99 -9.79
N ASP A 147 -10.64 -20.33 -9.05
CA ASP A 147 -12.02 -20.05 -9.48
C ASP A 147 -12.14 -18.72 -10.26
N CYS A 148 -11.05 -17.97 -10.37
CA CYS A 148 -10.90 -16.92 -11.38
C CYS A 148 -10.67 -17.61 -12.73
N GLY A 149 -11.74 -18.20 -13.29
CA GLY A 149 -11.71 -18.96 -14.53
C GLY A 149 -11.12 -18.18 -15.71
N THR A 150 -10.48 -18.94 -16.61
CA THR A 150 -10.17 -18.56 -18.01
C THR A 150 -11.40 -18.07 -18.76
#